data_AF-A0A920AYC3-F1
#
_entry.id   AF-A0A920AYC3-F1
#
_cell.length_a   1.000
_cell.length_b   1.000
_cell.length_c   1.000
_cell.angle_alpha   90.00
_cell.angle_beta   90.00
_cell.angle_gamma   90.00
#
_symmetry.space_group_name_H-M   'P 1'
#
loop_
_entity.id
_entity.type
_entity.pdbx_description
1 polymer ?
#
loop_
_entity_poly.entity_id
_entity_poly.type
_entity_poly.pdbx_seq_one_letter_code
_entity_poly.pdbx_strand_id
1 'polypeptide(L)'
;MNKLLSSITLSFIVTGGLIAGEITGVVKYIGKPPKAKRLRMDADPVCAASHQEAAKAETFIVDANGNLANVIVYLKGVKYSGKTPHNL
;
A
#
# COMPACT_ATOMS: atom_id res chain seq x y z
N MET A 1 -54.41 15.20 -9.89
CA MET A 1 -53.51 14.24 -9.18
C MET A 1 -52.32 13.79 -10.05
N ASN A 2 -51.90 14.65 -10.97
CA ASN A 2 -51.01 14.38 -12.11
C ASN A 2 -49.84 15.39 -12.18
N LYS A 3 -49.83 16.39 -11.29
CA LYS A 3 -48.73 17.36 -11.13
C LYS A 3 -47.76 17.00 -10.00
N LEU A 4 -48.11 16.01 -9.17
CA LEU A 4 -47.25 15.48 -8.10
C LEU A 4 -46.35 14.33 -8.59
N LEU A 5 -46.69 13.69 -9.71
CA LEU A 5 -45.89 12.58 -10.27
C LEU A 5 -44.62 13.06 -10.99
N SER A 6 -44.62 14.31 -11.49
CA SER A 6 -43.47 14.89 -12.21
C SER A 6 -42.37 15.44 -11.29
N SER A 7 -42.66 15.63 -10.00
CA SER A 7 -41.67 16.19 -9.06
C SER A 7 -40.85 15.11 -8.34
N ILE A 8 -41.35 13.86 -8.31
CA ILE A 8 -40.67 12.73 -7.65
C ILE A 8 -39.54 12.18 -8.53
N THR A 9 -39.67 12.25 -9.85
CA THR A 9 -38.66 11.77 -10.80
C THR A 9 -37.42 12.66 -10.91
N LEU A 10 -37.48 13.92 -10.46
CA LEU A 10 -36.31 14.82 -10.43
C LEU A 10 -35.40 14.61 -9.21
N SER A 11 -35.86 13.86 -8.20
CA SER A 11 -35.08 13.65 -6.95
C SER A 11 -34.13 12.45 -6.98
N PHE A 12 -34.15 11.61 -8.02
CA PHE A 12 -33.40 10.34 -8.03
C PHE A 12 -32.01 10.39 -8.68
N ILE A 13 -31.60 11.53 -9.25
CA ILE A 13 -30.36 11.62 -10.06
C ILE A 13 -29.13 12.10 -9.26
N VAL A 14 -29.31 12.61 -8.04
CA VAL A 14 -28.22 13.36 -7.35
C VAL A 14 -27.36 12.50 -6.41
N THR A 15 -27.73 11.26 -6.10
CA THR A 15 -27.03 10.48 -5.04
C THR A 15 -25.85 9.63 -5.51
N GLY A 16 -25.46 9.66 -6.80
CA GLY A 16 -24.46 8.72 -7.35
C GLY A 16 -22.98 9.16 -7.32
N GLY A 17 -22.68 10.40 -6.94
CA GLY A 17 -21.39 11.04 -7.26
C GLY A 17 -20.28 11.02 -6.19
N LEU A 18 -20.45 10.37 -5.04
CA LEU A 18 -19.57 10.57 -3.87
C LEU A 18 -18.93 9.30 -3.30
N ILE A 19 -18.78 8.23 -4.08
CA ILE A 19 -18.04 7.05 -3.61
C ILE A 19 -16.58 7.18 -4.07
N ALA A 20 -15.74 7.76 -3.21
CA ALA A 20 -14.30 7.56 -3.33
C ALA A 20 -14.01 6.08 -3.05
N GLY A 21 -13.41 5.39 -4.04
CA GLY A 21 -12.99 4.00 -3.86
C GLY A 21 -11.75 3.94 -2.97
N GLU A 22 -11.81 3.14 -1.90
CA GLU A 22 -10.68 2.84 -1.03
C GLU A 22 -10.04 1.51 -1.46
N ILE A 23 -8.71 1.46 -1.52
CA ILE A 23 -7.96 0.21 -1.75
C ILE A 23 -7.32 -0.18 -0.43
N THR A 24 -7.87 -1.20 0.20
CA THR A 24 -7.32 -1.81 1.42
C THR A 24 -7.04 -3.28 1.18
N GLY A 25 -6.03 -3.82 1.88
CA GLY A 25 -5.70 -5.24 1.77
C GLY A 25 -4.32 -5.57 2.28
N VAL A 26 -4.00 -6.86 2.21
CA VAL A 26 -2.69 -7.42 2.60
C VAL A 26 -2.08 -8.11 1.40
N VAL A 27 -0.84 -7.74 1.07
CA VAL A 27 -0.09 -8.42 0.00
C VAL A 27 0.54 -9.68 0.57
N LYS A 28 0.06 -10.83 0.09
CA LYS A 28 0.54 -12.16 0.50
C LYS A 28 1.46 -12.77 -0.54
N TYR A 29 2.59 -13.28 -0.08
CA TYR A 29 3.47 -14.13 -0.86
C TYR A 29 3.05 -15.60 -0.71
N ILE A 30 2.86 -16.27 -1.84
CA ILE A 30 2.48 -17.69 -1.88
C ILE A 30 3.71 -18.51 -2.30
N GLY A 31 4.27 -19.25 -1.34
CA GLY A 31 5.41 -20.13 -1.58
C GLY A 31 6.45 -20.05 -0.47
N LYS A 32 7.60 -20.68 -0.69
CA LYS A 32 8.72 -20.63 0.25
C LYS A 32 9.50 -19.33 0.07
N PRO A 33 9.63 -18.48 1.11
CA PRO A 33 10.38 -17.25 0.99
C PRO A 33 11.87 -17.54 0.78
N PRO A 34 12.59 -16.74 -0.02
CA PRO A 34 14.04 -16.82 -0.13
C PRO A 34 14.69 -16.63 1.24
N LYS A 35 15.82 -17.31 1.47
CA LYS A 35 16.59 -17.11 2.70
C LYS A 35 17.18 -15.70 2.73
N ALA A 36 16.97 -14.98 3.81
CA ALA A 36 17.59 -13.68 4.04
C ALA A 36 19.12 -13.83 4.06
N LYS A 37 19.79 -13.13 3.15
CA LYS A 37 21.25 -13.11 3.07
C LYS A 37 21.82 -12.14 4.10
N ARG A 38 23.02 -12.42 4.61
CA ARG A 38 23.76 -11.47 5.45
C ARG A 38 24.09 -10.22 4.63
N LEU A 39 23.84 -9.05 5.21
CA LEU A 39 24.30 -7.76 4.69
C LEU A 39 25.72 -7.50 5.19
N ARG A 40 26.62 -7.14 4.28
CA ARG A 40 28.00 -6.78 4.63
C ARG A 40 28.06 -5.31 5.05
N MET A 41 28.34 -5.09 6.32
CA MET A 41 28.45 -3.75 6.94
C MET A 41 29.89 -3.38 7.28
N ASP A 42 30.85 -4.26 6.97
CA ASP A 42 32.27 -4.13 7.26
C ASP A 42 33.04 -3.22 6.28
N ALA A 43 32.33 -2.64 5.31
CA ALA A 43 32.88 -1.57 4.47
C ALA A 43 33.10 -0.26 5.23
N ASP A 44 32.37 -0.07 6.35
CA ASP A 44 32.51 1.09 7.25
C ASP A 44 32.73 0.60 8.71
N PRO A 45 33.85 0.94 9.35
CA PRO A 45 34.14 0.53 10.73
C PRO A 45 33.08 0.96 11.77
N VAL A 46 32.46 2.13 11.58
CA VAL A 46 31.42 2.64 12.49
C VAL A 46 30.15 1.81 12.35
N CYS A 47 29.81 1.47 11.10
CA CYS A 47 28.67 0.63 10.79
C CYS A 47 28.86 -0.78 11.38
N ALA A 48 30.04 -1.37 11.21
CA ALA A 48 30.38 -2.67 11.81
C ALA A 48 30.33 -2.65 13.34
N ALA A 49 30.82 -1.59 13.99
CA ALA A 49 30.79 -1.46 15.45
C ALA A 49 29.38 -1.23 16.02
N SER A 50 28.49 -0.60 15.24
CA SER A 50 27.13 -0.26 15.67
C SER A 50 26.18 -1.46 15.68
N HIS A 51 26.52 -2.55 14.99
CA HIS A 51 25.68 -3.74 14.88
C HIS A 51 26.37 -4.95 15.53
N GLN A 52 25.93 -5.31 16.76
CA GLN A 52 26.43 -6.49 17.48
C GLN A 52 26.04 -7.80 16.79
N GLU A 53 24.87 -7.83 16.14
CA GLU A 53 24.39 -8.96 15.35
C GLU A 53 24.58 -8.71 13.85
N ALA A 54 24.75 -9.80 13.10
CA ALA A 54 24.88 -9.71 11.65
C ALA A 54 23.57 -9.21 11.02
N ALA A 55 23.59 -7.96 10.53
CA ALA A 55 22.50 -7.39 9.75
C ALA A 55 22.15 -8.30 8.55
N LYS A 56 20.85 -8.43 8.27
CA LYS A 56 20.34 -9.21 7.15
C LYS A 56 19.79 -8.27 6.08
N ALA A 57 19.84 -8.70 4.83
CA ALA A 57 19.20 -7.99 3.74
C ALA A 57 17.68 -8.04 3.92
N GLU A 58 17.05 -6.87 3.95
CA GLU A 58 15.61 -6.67 4.14
C GLU A 58 14.83 -6.60 2.83
N THR A 59 15.41 -7.09 1.74
CA THR A 59 14.82 -7.04 0.39
C THR A 59 13.58 -7.92 0.25
N PHE A 60 13.37 -8.88 1.16
CA PHE A 60 12.24 -9.81 1.11
C PHE A 60 11.85 -10.25 2.52
N ILE A 61 11.06 -9.43 3.21
CA ILE A 61 10.57 -9.70 4.57
C ILE A 61 9.16 -10.24 4.47
N VAL A 62 8.98 -11.48 4.93
CA VAL A 62 7.68 -12.16 4.98
C VAL A 62 7.49 -12.78 6.36
N ASP A 63 6.31 -12.59 6.95
CA ASP A 63 5.96 -13.19 8.24
C ASP A 63 5.55 -14.67 8.12
N ALA A 64 5.25 -15.31 9.25
CA ALA A 64 4.83 -16.72 9.27
C ALA A 64 3.52 -16.99 8.50
N ASN A 65 2.71 -15.97 8.26
CA ASN A 65 1.43 -16.05 7.56
C ASN A 65 1.55 -15.70 6.06
N GLY A 66 2.76 -15.37 5.58
CA GLY A 66 3.02 -15.00 4.20
C GLY A 66 2.81 -13.51 3.90
N ASN A 67 2.61 -12.65 4.90
CA ASN A 67 2.40 -11.21 4.67
C ASN A 67 3.73 -10.50 4.39
N LEU A 68 3.77 -9.69 3.33
CA LEU A 68 4.95 -8.89 2.97
C LEU A 68 5.00 -7.57 3.74
N ALA A 69 6.19 -7.23 4.25
CA ALA A 69 6.49 -5.88 4.77
C ALA A 69 7.05 -4.97 3.66
N ASN A 70 7.04 -3.65 3.89
CA ASN A 70 7.66 -2.64 3.02
C ASN A 70 7.17 -2.66 1.56
N VAL A 71 5.86 -2.84 1.36
CA VAL A 71 5.26 -2.95 0.03
C VAL A 71 4.91 -1.59 -0.55
N ILE A 72 5.33 -1.33 -1.79
CA ILE A 72 4.90 -0.17 -2.59
C ILE A 72 3.86 -0.65 -3.60
N VAL A 73 2.69 -0.02 -3.60
CA VAL A 73 1.61 -0.30 -4.56
C VAL A 73 1.59 0.80 -5.62
N TYR A 74 1.73 0.41 -6.88
CA TYR A 74 1.66 1.31 -8.02
C TYR A 74 0.34 1.13 -8.78
N LEU A 75 -0.41 2.22 -8.95
CA LEU A 75 -1.66 2.23 -9.71
C LEU A 75 -1.40 2.77 -11.12
N LYS A 76 -1.74 1.97 -12.14
CA LYS A 76 -1.59 2.35 -13.55
C LYS A 76 -2.92 2.85 -14.12
N GLY A 77 -2.86 3.89 -14.96
CA GLY A 77 -4.03 4.39 -15.68
C GLY A 77 -5.01 5.23 -14.85
N VAL A 78 -4.59 5.66 -13.65
CA VAL A 78 -5.37 6.56 -12.80
C VAL A 78 -5.00 8.01 -13.09
N LYS A 79 -6.00 8.89 -13.17
CA LYS A 79 -5.78 10.34 -13.19
C LYS A 79 -5.64 10.82 -11.75
N TYR A 80 -4.46 11.30 -11.39
CA TYR A 80 -4.19 11.88 -10.07
C TYR A 80 -3.85 13.36 -10.23
N SER A 81 -4.65 14.22 -9.60
CA SER A 81 -4.45 15.69 -9.59
C SER A 81 -4.17 16.21 -8.17
N GLY A 82 -3.86 15.32 -7.24
CA GLY A 82 -3.51 15.68 -5.87
C GLY A 82 -2.09 16.24 -5.76
N LYS A 83 -1.80 16.93 -4.66
CA LYS A 83 -0.45 17.40 -4.33
C LYS A 83 0.38 16.24 -3.78
N THR A 84 1.70 16.34 -3.87
CA THR A 84 2.61 15.41 -3.20
C THR A 84 2.26 15.32 -1.71
N PRO A 85 2.09 14.10 -1.15
CA PRO A 85 1.87 13.93 0.27
C PRO A 85 3.05 14.51 1.06
N HIS A 86 2.78 15.40 2.02
CA HIS A 86 3.83 16.04 2.84
C HIS A 86 4.24 15.21 4.06
N ASN A 87 3.52 14.13 4.37
CA ASN A 87 3.79 13.25 5.48
C ASN A 87 3.99 11.83 4.94
N LEU A 88 5.25 11.46 4.73
CA LEU A 88 5.72 10.09 4.60
C LEU A 88 6.49 9.72 5.86
#